data_AF-A0A672KFG7-F1
#
_entry.id   AF-A0A672KFG7-F1
#
_cell.length_a   1.000
_cell.length_b   1.000
_cell.length_c   1.000
_cell.angle_alpha   90.00
_cell.angle_beta   90.00
_cell.angle_gamma   90.00
#
_symmetry.space_group_name_H-M   'P 1'
#
loop_
_entity.id
_entity.type
_entity.pdbx_description
1 polymer ?
#
loop_
_entity_poly.entity_id
_entity_poly.type
_entity_poly.pdbx_seq_one_letter_code
_entity_poly.pdbx_strand_id
1 'polypeptide(L)'
;QKKVRFADSLGLDLISIKHFDDTDIALHLNNFDKSNTSSQSVFMELLFTNPGSLPDFLDRVSAVKVLLESVQADEFSLSGVVRVLNLAFQKKVYLRYTLNNWATFMDILAFYVPHSSDGLTDKFSFKIITPTFLEVGGTLQFAIKYCVVGGEFWDNNKGNNYRVRRHIFKISPPREWENGWIHFIYQFFAIVGLVISPAVIPPPHIGYS
;
A
#
# COMPACT_ATOMS: atom_id res chain seq x y z
N GLN A 1 -19.17 48.03 -8.86
CA GLN A 1 -17.87 47.87 -8.17
C GLN A 1 -16.84 47.36 -9.17
N LYS A 2 -15.72 48.07 -9.37
CA LYS A 2 -14.59 47.57 -10.19
C LYS A 2 -13.68 46.74 -9.30
N LYS A 3 -13.51 45.45 -9.64
CA LYS A 3 -12.62 44.52 -8.93
C LYS A 3 -11.29 44.47 -9.68
N VAL A 4 -10.24 45.01 -9.05
CA VAL A 4 -8.87 44.94 -9.57
C VAL A 4 -8.31 43.57 -9.18
N ARG A 5 -7.81 42.82 -10.17
CA ARG A 5 -7.08 41.56 -9.97
C ARG A 5 -5.62 41.80 -10.35
N PHE A 6 -4.71 41.24 -9.57
CA PHE A 6 -3.29 41.26 -9.86
C PHE A 6 -2.91 39.92 -10.47
N ALA A 7 -2.43 39.95 -11.71
CA ALA A 7 -2.01 38.80 -12.47
C ALA A 7 -0.56 38.99 -12.96
N ASP A 8 0.16 37.90 -13.21
CA ASP A 8 1.52 37.95 -13.73
C ASP A 8 1.55 38.38 -15.21
N SER A 9 2.75 38.49 -15.80
CA SER A 9 2.93 38.85 -17.22
C SER A 9 2.33 37.86 -18.21
N LEU A 10 1.83 36.71 -17.74
CA LEU A 10 1.13 35.69 -18.53
C LEU A 10 -0.40 35.70 -18.27
N GLY A 11 -0.90 36.59 -17.41
CA GLY A 11 -2.33 36.78 -17.15
C GLY A 11 -2.92 35.84 -16.09
N LEU A 12 -2.09 35.20 -15.27
CA LEU A 12 -2.55 34.29 -14.22
C LEU A 12 -2.64 35.00 -12.85
N ASP A 13 -3.76 34.82 -12.15
CA ASP A 13 -4.08 35.50 -10.88
C ASP A 13 -3.09 35.10 -9.76
N LEU A 14 -2.44 36.09 -9.12
CA LEU A 14 -1.34 35.86 -8.16
C LEU A 14 -1.76 35.40 -6.75
N ILE A 15 -3.07 35.37 -6.43
CA ILE A 15 -3.53 35.03 -5.08
C ILE A 15 -4.91 34.37 -5.12
N SER A 16 -4.99 33.17 -4.55
CA SER A 16 -6.25 32.46 -4.25
C SER A 16 -6.47 32.48 -2.74
N ILE A 17 -7.52 33.18 -2.30
CA ILE A 17 -7.96 33.15 -0.90
C ILE A 17 -8.99 32.03 -0.78
N LYS A 18 -8.68 31.01 0.03
CA LYS A 18 -9.57 29.89 0.30
C LYS A 18 -10.00 29.93 1.77
N HIS A 19 -11.30 29.96 2.01
CA HIS A 19 -11.88 29.74 3.34
C HIS A 19 -11.96 28.23 3.58
N PHE A 20 -11.53 27.80 4.76
CA PHE A 20 -11.48 26.40 5.16
C PHE A 20 -12.61 26.08 6.14
N ASP A 21 -13.22 24.91 5.96
CA ASP A 21 -14.11 24.28 6.95
C ASP A 21 -13.51 22.93 7.36
N ASP A 22 -13.75 22.50 8.61
CA ASP A 22 -13.00 21.46 9.36
C ASP A 22 -13.03 20.02 8.77
N THR A 23 -13.56 19.82 7.57
CA THR A 23 -13.54 18.54 6.85
C THR A 23 -12.31 18.39 5.93
N ASP A 24 -11.51 19.44 5.77
CA ASP A 24 -10.44 19.53 4.77
C ASP A 24 -9.04 19.07 5.23
N ILE A 25 -8.85 18.68 6.49
CA ILE A 25 -7.54 18.19 6.98
C ILE A 25 -7.16 16.88 6.28
N ALA A 26 -8.15 16.08 5.84
CA ALA A 26 -7.94 14.84 5.10
C ALA A 26 -7.47 15.05 3.64
N LEU A 27 -7.56 16.27 3.10
CA LEU A 27 -7.16 16.57 1.72
C LEU A 27 -5.79 17.25 1.61
N HIS A 28 -5.16 17.59 2.74
CA HIS A 28 -3.89 18.33 2.77
C HIS A 28 -2.61 17.50 2.53
N LEU A 29 -2.72 16.18 2.39
CA LEU A 29 -1.58 15.34 1.97
C LEU A 29 -1.42 15.23 0.44
N ASN A 30 -2.37 15.77 -0.34
CA ASN A 30 -2.42 15.53 -1.78
C ASN A 30 -1.83 16.67 -2.64
N ASN A 31 -1.00 17.55 -2.06
CA ASN A 31 -0.48 18.69 -2.81
C ASN A 31 1.02 18.96 -2.61
N PHE A 32 1.82 17.90 -2.58
CA PHE A 32 3.21 17.99 -2.99
C PHE A 32 3.42 17.31 -4.35
N ASP A 33 3.93 18.10 -5.27
CA ASP A 33 4.53 17.78 -6.57
C ASP A 33 3.61 17.44 -7.75
N LYS A 34 3.19 18.51 -8.44
CA LYS A 34 3.10 18.49 -9.90
C LYS A 34 4.52 18.48 -10.49
N SER A 35 5.14 17.30 -10.52
CA SER A 35 6.17 16.97 -11.50
C SER A 35 5.70 15.74 -12.26
N ASN A 36 5.96 15.71 -13.57
CA ASN A 36 5.60 14.62 -14.48
C ASN A 36 5.91 13.25 -13.86
N THR A 37 4.89 12.51 -13.40
CA THR A 37 5.09 11.19 -12.80
C THR A 37 4.22 10.17 -13.52
N SER A 38 4.88 9.18 -14.13
CA SER A 38 4.28 7.90 -14.48
C SER A 38 3.41 7.44 -13.31
N SER A 39 2.15 7.09 -13.53
CA SER A 39 1.25 6.55 -12.51
C SER A 39 1.88 5.30 -11.89
N GLN A 40 2.60 5.47 -10.79
CA GLN A 40 3.27 4.40 -10.06
C GLN A 40 2.23 3.78 -9.12
N SER A 41 1.74 2.59 -9.44
CA SER A 41 0.86 1.88 -8.50
C SER A 41 1.70 1.22 -7.42
N VAL A 42 1.45 1.61 -6.18
CA VAL A 42 2.07 1.01 -4.99
C VAL A 42 1.20 -0.17 -4.57
N PHE A 43 1.81 -1.32 -4.29
CA PHE A 43 1.10 -2.43 -3.65
C PHE A 43 2.00 -3.14 -2.64
N MET A 44 1.38 -3.85 -1.71
CA MET A 44 2.06 -4.64 -0.70
C MET A 44 1.90 -6.14 -1.00
N GLU A 45 3.03 -6.84 -1.11
CA GLU A 45 3.10 -8.28 -1.35
C GLU A 45 3.33 -9.03 -0.03
N LEU A 46 2.49 -10.04 0.25
CA LEU A 46 2.71 -10.98 1.34
C LEU A 46 3.75 -12.02 0.91
N LEU A 47 4.89 -12.09 1.60
CA LEU A 47 5.94 -13.08 1.32
C LEU A 47 5.71 -14.41 2.06
N PHE A 48 4.44 -14.74 2.31
CA PHE A 48 3.99 -15.94 2.99
C PHE A 48 2.55 -16.28 2.57
N THR A 49 2.20 -17.56 2.67
CA THR A 49 0.81 -17.99 2.54
C THR A 49 0.08 -17.80 3.85
N ASN A 50 -1.14 -17.25 3.82
CA ASN A 50 -1.99 -17.11 4.99
C ASN A 50 -2.17 -18.48 5.68
N PRO A 51 -1.71 -18.68 6.94
CA PRO A 51 -1.74 -20.01 7.55
C PRO A 51 -3.14 -20.58 7.75
N GLY A 52 -4.16 -19.71 7.86
CA GLY A 52 -5.57 -20.06 7.97
C GLY A 52 -6.18 -20.69 6.71
N SER A 53 -5.51 -20.63 5.56
CA SER A 53 -5.97 -21.34 4.35
C SER A 53 -5.58 -22.82 4.33
N LEU A 54 -4.73 -23.26 5.27
CA LEU A 54 -4.28 -24.65 5.36
C LEU A 54 -5.26 -25.51 6.18
N PRO A 55 -5.50 -26.77 5.79
CA PRO A 55 -6.54 -27.60 6.40
C PRO A 55 -6.27 -27.98 7.87
N ASP A 56 -5.00 -28.05 8.27
CA ASP A 56 -4.53 -28.38 9.63
C ASP A 56 -4.39 -27.14 10.53
N PHE A 57 -4.97 -26.00 10.15
CA PHE A 57 -4.80 -24.73 10.85
C PHE A 57 -5.18 -24.79 12.33
N LEU A 58 -6.36 -25.34 12.66
CA LEU A 58 -6.84 -25.38 14.05
C LEU A 58 -6.02 -26.34 14.94
N ASP A 59 -5.54 -27.45 14.37
CA ASP A 59 -4.66 -28.38 15.07
C ASP A 59 -3.34 -27.69 15.44
N ARG A 60 -2.78 -26.92 14.50
CA ARG A 60 -1.57 -26.12 14.78
C ARG A 60 -1.82 -25.04 15.81
N VAL A 61 -2.94 -24.32 15.74
CA VAL A 61 -3.31 -23.33 16.77
C VAL A 61 -3.37 -23.99 18.14
N SER A 62 -3.92 -25.20 18.24
CA SER A 62 -3.97 -25.93 19.51
C SER A 62 -2.58 -26.32 20.02
N ALA A 63 -1.66 -26.69 19.12
CA ALA A 63 -0.28 -27.04 19.47
C ALA A 63 0.56 -25.83 19.90
N VAL A 64 0.48 -24.71 19.19
CA VAL A 64 1.35 -23.53 19.40
C VAL A 64 0.66 -22.37 20.16
N LYS A 65 -0.64 -22.50 20.42
CA LYS A 65 -1.53 -21.59 21.19
C LYS A 65 -1.82 -20.23 20.56
N VAL A 66 -1.01 -19.78 19.63
CA VAL A 66 -1.24 -18.57 18.83
C VAL A 66 -0.73 -18.80 17.42
N LEU A 67 -1.52 -18.40 16.43
CA LEU A 67 -1.12 -18.46 15.02
C LEU A 67 -1.82 -17.35 14.23
N LEU A 68 -1.11 -16.76 13.28
CA LEU A 68 -1.72 -15.88 12.29
C LEU A 68 -2.75 -16.65 11.45
N GLU A 69 -3.99 -16.17 11.37
CA GLU A 69 -5.03 -16.76 10.53
C GLU A 69 -4.93 -16.20 9.12
N SER A 70 -4.99 -14.87 8.98
CA SER A 70 -4.98 -14.21 7.68
C SER A 70 -4.47 -12.78 7.75
N VAL A 71 -3.96 -12.32 6.62
CA VAL A 71 -3.53 -10.95 6.38
C VAL A 71 -4.05 -10.49 5.04
N GLN A 72 -4.48 -9.24 5.02
CA GLN A 72 -4.87 -8.48 3.84
C GLN A 72 -4.05 -7.20 3.82
N ALA A 73 -3.52 -6.86 2.65
CA ALA A 73 -2.70 -5.69 2.45
C ALA A 73 -3.38 -4.76 1.45
N ASP A 74 -3.57 -3.51 1.86
CA ASP A 74 -4.03 -2.42 1.01
C ASP A 74 -2.81 -1.59 0.56
N GLU A 75 -3.03 -0.41 -0.01
CA GLU A 75 -1.93 0.48 -0.40
C GLU A 75 -1.16 1.05 0.80
N PHE A 76 -1.86 1.35 1.89
CA PHE A 76 -1.32 2.06 3.07
C PHE A 76 -1.55 1.34 4.40
N SER A 77 -2.13 0.14 4.38
CA SER A 77 -2.35 -0.60 5.61
C SER A 77 -2.26 -2.10 5.44
N LEU A 78 -1.82 -2.74 6.51
CA LEU A 78 -1.90 -4.18 6.71
C LEU A 78 -2.98 -4.45 7.75
N SER A 79 -3.96 -5.27 7.42
CA SER A 79 -4.96 -5.76 8.37
C SER A 79 -4.90 -7.27 8.45
N GLY A 80 -5.25 -7.84 9.60
CA GLY A 80 -5.21 -9.28 9.74
C GLY A 80 -5.93 -9.80 10.96
N VAL A 81 -6.04 -11.11 11.00
CA VAL A 81 -6.71 -11.88 12.04
C VAL A 81 -5.70 -12.88 12.62
N VAL A 82 -5.66 -12.92 13.95
CA VAL A 82 -4.89 -13.87 14.75
C VAL A 82 -5.86 -14.82 15.42
N ARG A 83 -5.56 -16.11 15.40
CA ARG A 83 -6.27 -17.14 16.15
C ARG A 83 -5.47 -17.49 17.40
N VAL A 84 -6.12 -17.49 18.56
CA VAL A 84 -5.51 -17.91 19.83
C VAL A 84 -6.32 -19.04 20.45
N LEU A 85 -5.62 -19.97 21.12
CA LEU A 85 -6.25 -20.98 21.95
C LEU A 85 -6.87 -20.32 23.19
N ASN A 86 -8.12 -20.66 23.52
CA ASN A 86 -8.86 -20.08 24.62
C ASN A 86 -8.42 -20.66 25.98
N LEU A 87 -7.28 -20.18 26.50
CA LEU A 87 -6.71 -20.65 27.76
C LEU A 87 -7.31 -19.97 29.01
N ALA A 88 -7.73 -18.71 28.90
CA ALA A 88 -8.39 -17.96 29.96
C ALA A 88 -9.15 -16.76 29.40
N PHE A 89 -10.10 -16.20 30.14
CA PHE A 89 -10.89 -15.05 29.69
C PHE A 89 -10.01 -13.82 29.39
N GLN A 90 -9.12 -13.45 30.30
CA GLN A 90 -8.26 -12.28 30.13
C GLN A 90 -7.05 -12.61 29.24
N LYS A 91 -7.04 -12.02 28.06
CA LYS A 91 -6.04 -12.23 27.01
C LYS A 91 -5.52 -10.90 26.51
N LYS A 92 -4.24 -10.83 26.15
CA LYS A 92 -3.69 -9.71 25.38
C LYS A 92 -2.90 -10.27 24.20
N VAL A 93 -3.21 -9.81 23.01
CA VAL A 93 -2.50 -10.19 21.79
C VAL A 93 -1.81 -8.94 21.26
N TYR A 94 -0.52 -9.02 21.03
CA TYR A 94 0.28 -7.95 20.47
C TYR A 94 0.86 -8.38 19.13
N LEU A 95 0.88 -7.47 18.16
CA LEU A 95 1.74 -7.59 17.01
C LEU A 95 2.99 -6.77 17.25
N ARG A 96 4.15 -7.43 17.25
CA ARG A 96 5.44 -6.77 17.26
C ARG A 96 5.96 -6.70 15.83
N TYR A 97 6.17 -5.50 15.31
CA TYR A 97 6.68 -5.31 13.96
C TYR A 97 7.93 -4.43 13.91
N THR A 98 8.69 -4.57 12.83
CA THR A 98 9.91 -3.83 12.54
C THR A 98 9.96 -3.47 11.06
N LEU A 99 10.63 -2.36 10.75
CA LEU A 99 10.89 -1.89 9.39
C LEU A 99 12.40 -1.90 9.04
N ASN A 100 13.26 -2.33 9.99
CA ASN A 100 14.71 -2.19 9.90
C ASN A 100 15.44 -3.43 10.45
N ASN A 101 14.98 -4.62 10.07
CA ASN A 101 15.60 -5.90 10.46
C ASN A 101 15.77 -6.05 11.98
N TRP A 102 14.75 -5.67 12.76
CA TRP A 102 14.70 -5.81 14.22
C TRP A 102 15.69 -4.92 15.01
N ALA A 103 16.35 -3.96 14.35
CA ALA A 103 17.13 -2.94 15.07
C ALA A 103 16.22 -2.09 15.98
N THR A 104 15.01 -1.78 15.51
CA THR A 104 13.93 -1.25 16.34
C THR A 104 12.64 -2.01 16.09
N PHE A 105 11.71 -1.97 17.05
CA PHE A 105 10.40 -2.60 16.93
C PHE A 105 9.32 -1.74 17.58
N MET A 106 8.08 -1.98 17.16
CA MET A 106 6.88 -1.39 17.74
C MET A 106 5.88 -2.50 18.05
N ASP A 107 5.21 -2.37 19.19
CA ASP A 107 4.13 -3.27 19.60
C ASP A 107 2.78 -2.58 19.40
N ILE A 108 1.86 -3.24 18.70
CA ILE A 108 0.46 -2.82 18.58
C ILE A 108 -0.44 -3.84 19.27
N LEU A 109 -1.46 -3.36 19.98
CA LEU A 109 -2.45 -4.23 20.59
C LEU A 109 -3.47 -4.67 19.53
N ALA A 110 -3.71 -5.98 19.44
CA ALA A 110 -4.81 -6.53 18.67
C ALA A 110 -6.09 -6.58 19.52
N PHE A 111 -7.23 -6.41 18.86
CA PHE A 111 -8.53 -6.31 19.51
C PHE A 111 -9.31 -7.61 19.35
N TYR A 112 -9.97 -8.05 20.41
CA TYR A 112 -10.85 -9.20 20.35
C TYR A 112 -11.98 -8.95 19.33
N VAL A 113 -12.26 -9.94 18.48
CA VAL A 113 -13.38 -9.89 17.54
C VAL A 113 -14.64 -10.41 18.26
N PRO A 114 -15.67 -9.57 18.45
CA PRO A 114 -16.90 -10.00 19.14
C PRO A 114 -17.55 -11.21 18.48
N HIS A 115 -18.09 -12.12 19.29
CA HIS A 115 -18.78 -13.34 18.83
C HIS A 115 -17.94 -14.28 17.95
N SER A 116 -16.62 -14.16 17.96
CA SER A 116 -15.71 -15.00 17.16
C SER A 116 -15.27 -16.29 17.86
N SER A 117 -15.57 -16.41 19.14
CA SER A 117 -15.20 -17.57 19.94
C SER A 117 -15.99 -18.80 19.50
N ASP A 118 -15.28 -19.88 19.21
CA ASP A 118 -15.88 -21.22 19.00
C ASP A 118 -15.78 -22.11 20.25
N GLY A 119 -15.51 -21.49 21.40
CA GLY A 119 -15.29 -22.17 22.69
C GLY A 119 -13.86 -22.66 22.87
N LEU A 120 -13.22 -23.15 21.80
CA LEU A 120 -11.83 -23.63 21.82
C LEU A 120 -10.83 -22.52 21.51
N THR A 121 -11.18 -21.61 20.60
CA THR A 121 -10.31 -20.56 20.10
C THR A 121 -11.03 -19.23 19.99
N ASP A 122 -10.26 -18.15 20.05
CA ASP A 122 -10.75 -16.78 19.87
C ASP A 122 -10.02 -16.10 18.71
N LYS A 123 -10.67 -15.11 18.10
CA LYS A 123 -10.06 -14.28 17.06
C LYS A 123 -9.73 -12.88 17.58
N PHE A 124 -8.57 -12.39 17.18
CA PHE A 124 -8.11 -11.03 17.44
C PHE A 124 -7.76 -10.36 16.11
N SER A 125 -8.23 -9.14 15.89
CA SER A 125 -7.91 -8.35 14.69
C SER A 125 -6.88 -7.27 14.99
N PHE A 126 -6.05 -6.97 14.01
CA PHE A 126 -5.08 -5.88 14.08
C PHE A 126 -5.09 -5.07 12.79
N LYS A 127 -4.61 -3.84 12.88
CA LYS A 127 -4.34 -2.98 11.73
C LYS A 127 -3.05 -2.20 11.95
N ILE A 128 -2.13 -2.30 10.99
CA ILE A 128 -0.92 -1.49 10.92
C ILE A 128 -1.12 -0.50 9.78
N ILE A 129 -1.04 0.78 10.08
CA ILE A 129 -0.93 1.82 9.05
C ILE A 129 0.54 1.85 8.67
N THR A 130 0.85 1.45 7.44
CA THR A 130 2.24 1.44 6.98
C THR A 130 2.67 2.87 6.72
N PRO A 131 3.76 3.34 7.35
CA PRO A 131 4.20 4.70 7.11
C PRO A 131 4.63 4.89 5.66
N THR A 132 4.34 6.07 5.10
CA THR A 132 4.74 6.42 3.73
C THR A 132 6.25 6.36 3.51
N PHE A 133 7.05 6.45 4.58
CA PHE A 133 8.51 6.35 4.57
C PHE A 133 9.04 4.92 4.38
N LEU A 134 8.19 3.89 4.33
CA LEU A 134 8.66 2.57 3.93
C LEU A 134 9.20 2.68 2.50
N GLU A 135 10.53 2.73 2.38
CA GLU A 135 11.20 2.88 1.09
C GLU A 135 10.74 1.80 0.11
N VAL A 136 10.85 2.09 -1.18
CA VAL A 136 10.50 1.14 -2.24
C VAL A 136 11.40 -0.09 -2.12
N GLY A 137 10.80 -1.28 -2.05
CA GLY A 137 11.53 -2.52 -1.75
C GLY A 137 11.77 -2.78 -0.26
N GLY A 138 11.38 -1.83 0.61
CA GLY A 138 11.36 -2.00 2.05
C GLY A 138 10.48 -3.18 2.46
N THR A 139 10.89 -3.87 3.52
CA THR A 139 10.22 -5.06 4.04
C THR A 139 9.79 -4.82 5.48
N LEU A 140 8.48 -4.84 5.72
CA LEU A 140 7.93 -4.92 7.06
C LEU A 140 8.01 -6.37 7.53
N GLN A 141 8.48 -6.59 8.75
CA GLN A 141 8.46 -7.90 9.39
C GLN A 141 7.65 -7.82 10.69
N PHE A 142 6.89 -8.87 11.00
CA PHE A 142 6.17 -8.93 12.28
C PHE A 142 6.12 -10.35 12.86
N ALA A 143 5.91 -10.39 14.17
CA ALA A 143 5.63 -11.57 14.98
C ALA A 143 4.48 -11.26 15.95
N ILE A 144 3.81 -12.30 16.42
CA ILE A 144 2.63 -12.16 17.28
C ILE A 144 2.99 -12.67 18.67
N LYS A 145 2.63 -11.89 19.69
CA LYS A 145 2.77 -12.24 21.10
C LYS A 145 1.40 -12.40 21.75
N TYR A 146 1.10 -13.58 22.24
CA TYR A 146 -0.11 -13.87 23.01
C TYR A 146 0.23 -13.99 24.50
N CYS A 147 -0.30 -13.07 25.31
CA CYS A 147 -0.19 -13.07 26.76
C CYS A 147 -1.49 -13.56 27.40
N VAL A 148 -1.37 -14.49 28.33
CA VAL A 148 -2.47 -15.00 29.15
C VAL A 148 -1.94 -15.28 30.56
N VAL A 149 -2.85 -15.52 31.51
CA VAL A 149 -2.42 -15.99 32.85
C VAL A 149 -1.58 -17.26 32.70
N GLY A 150 -0.40 -17.27 33.34
CA GLY A 150 0.51 -18.42 33.31
C GLY A 150 1.56 -18.42 32.19
N GLY A 151 1.56 -17.47 31.24
CA GLY A 151 2.67 -17.33 30.31
C GLY A 151 2.42 -16.48 29.07
N GLU A 152 3.44 -16.44 28.22
CA GLU A 152 3.38 -15.86 26.89
C GLU A 152 3.74 -16.88 25.81
N PHE A 153 3.11 -16.75 24.66
CA PHE A 153 3.30 -17.58 23.48
C PHE A 153 3.60 -16.69 22.28
N TRP A 154 4.46 -17.17 21.40
CA TRP A 154 4.93 -16.41 20.26
C TRP A 154 4.69 -17.16 18.96
N ASP A 155 4.19 -16.44 17.98
CA ASP A 155 4.18 -16.87 16.59
C ASP A 155 5.08 -15.94 15.78
N ASN A 156 6.25 -16.46 15.45
CA ASN A 156 7.26 -15.81 14.62
C ASN A 156 7.46 -16.57 13.29
N ASN A 157 6.43 -17.28 12.82
CA ASN A 157 6.49 -18.06 11.59
C ASN A 157 7.71 -19.02 11.55
N LYS A 158 7.91 -19.80 12.61
CA LYS A 158 9.04 -20.73 12.78
C LYS A 158 10.41 -20.06 12.64
N GLY A 159 10.54 -18.83 13.16
CA GLY A 159 11.76 -18.03 13.10
C GLY A 159 11.94 -17.20 11.83
N ASN A 160 11.06 -17.34 10.83
CA ASN A 160 11.17 -16.56 9.58
C ASN A 160 10.53 -15.18 9.68
N ASN A 161 9.68 -14.96 10.68
CA ASN A 161 8.72 -13.87 10.82
C ASN A 161 7.75 -13.79 9.62
N TYR A 162 6.70 -12.99 9.79
CA TYR A 162 5.81 -12.65 8.67
C TYR A 162 6.36 -11.43 7.96
N ARG A 163 6.63 -11.55 6.67
CA ARG A 163 7.26 -10.48 5.87
C ARG A 163 6.31 -9.96 4.81
N VAL A 164 6.23 -8.65 4.71
CA VAL A 164 5.42 -7.93 3.72
C VAL A 164 6.33 -6.94 3.00
N ARG A 165 6.37 -7.01 1.67
CA ARG A 165 7.24 -6.17 0.85
C ARG A 165 6.43 -5.11 0.13
N ARG A 166 6.94 -3.88 0.12
CA ARG A 166 6.36 -2.79 -0.66
C ARG A 166 6.94 -2.80 -2.07
N HIS A 167 6.06 -2.82 -3.06
CA HIS A 167 6.40 -2.73 -4.47
C HIS A 167 5.88 -1.45 -5.09
N ILE A 168 6.63 -0.94 -6.05
CA ILE A 168 6.16 0.06 -7.01
C ILE A 168 6.11 -0.60 -8.38
N PHE A 169 4.91 -0.68 -8.95
CA PHE A 169 4.78 -0.89 -10.38
C PHE A 169 4.98 0.45 -11.07
N LYS A 170 6.11 0.59 -11.76
CA LYS A 170 6.22 1.59 -12.82
C LYS A 170 5.44 1.04 -14.00
N ILE A 171 4.23 1.53 -14.21
CA ILE A 171 3.60 1.40 -15.52
C ILE A 171 4.47 2.25 -16.45
N SER A 172 5.39 1.59 -17.14
CA SER A 172 5.97 2.18 -18.34
C SER A 172 4.78 2.42 -19.25
N PRO A 173 4.59 3.62 -19.84
CA PRO A 173 3.62 3.74 -20.91
C PRO A 173 3.88 2.60 -21.90
N PRO A 174 2.84 1.88 -22.37
CA PRO A 174 3.04 0.78 -23.31
C PRO A 174 3.98 1.27 -24.42
N ARG A 175 5.02 0.50 -24.74
CA ARG A 175 5.93 0.81 -25.87
C ARG A 175 5.19 1.07 -27.19
N GLU A 176 3.92 0.68 -27.25
CA GLU A 176 2.99 0.95 -28.36
C GLU A 176 2.67 2.44 -28.57
N TRP A 177 2.86 3.32 -27.56
CA TRP A 177 2.64 4.76 -27.70
C TRP A 177 3.77 5.47 -28.48
N GLU A 178 5.00 4.92 -28.50
CA GLU A 178 6.12 5.53 -29.25
C GLU A 178 5.88 5.48 -30.76
N ASN A 179 5.09 4.50 -31.22
CA ASN A 179 4.76 4.31 -32.64
C ASN A 179 3.32 4.72 -32.99
N GLY A 180 2.49 5.03 -31.99
CA GLY A 180 1.08 5.38 -32.19
C GLY A 180 0.89 6.64 -33.05
N TRP A 181 1.71 7.67 -32.82
CA TRP A 181 1.69 8.92 -33.62
C TRP A 181 2.03 8.69 -35.08
N ILE A 182 2.95 7.77 -35.37
CA ILE A 182 3.35 7.41 -36.73
C ILE A 182 2.15 6.79 -37.46
N HIS A 183 1.35 5.96 -36.78
CA HIS A 183 0.13 5.38 -37.33
C HIS A 183 -0.92 6.46 -37.68
N PHE A 184 -1.09 7.47 -36.83
CA PHE A 184 -2.00 8.60 -37.11
C PHE A 184 -1.53 9.47 -38.29
N ILE A 185 -0.21 9.64 -38.44
CA ILE A 185 0.38 10.36 -39.59
C ILE A 185 0.04 9.61 -40.89
N TYR A 186 0.35 8.32 -40.98
CA TYR A 186 0.05 7.56 -42.20
C TYR A 186 -1.45 7.49 -42.51
N GLN A 187 -2.32 7.41 -41.50
CA GLN A 187 -3.77 7.45 -41.67
C GLN A 187 -4.25 8.80 -42.24
N PHE A 188 -3.72 9.92 -41.75
CA PHE A 188 -4.07 11.25 -42.23
C PHE A 188 -3.64 11.44 -43.69
N PHE A 189 -2.40 11.05 -44.03
CA PHE A 189 -1.86 11.15 -45.39
C PHE A 189 -2.56 10.21 -46.39
N ALA A 190 -2.98 9.02 -45.95
CA ALA A 190 -3.82 8.12 -46.76
C ALA A 190 -5.20 8.72 -47.07
N ILE A 191 -5.80 9.44 -46.12
CA ILE A 191 -7.10 10.12 -46.31
C ILE A 191 -6.98 11.30 -47.28
N VAL A 192 -5.85 12.02 -47.28
CA VAL A 192 -5.62 13.15 -48.20
C VAL A 192 -4.93 12.77 -49.51
N GLY A 193 -4.70 11.48 -49.77
CA GLY A 193 -4.16 10.97 -51.04
C GLY A 193 -2.69 11.33 -51.32
N LEU A 194 -1.91 11.67 -50.28
CA LEU A 194 -0.51 12.05 -50.39
C LEU A 194 0.39 10.91 -49.89
N VAL A 195 1.37 10.50 -50.69
CA VAL A 195 2.35 9.46 -50.32
C VAL A 195 3.58 10.11 -49.68
N ILE A 196 3.88 9.77 -48.43
CA ILE A 196 5.07 10.23 -47.70
C ILE A 196 6.16 9.17 -47.74
N SER A 197 7.39 9.55 -48.15
CA SER A 197 8.57 8.70 -48.04
C SER A 197 9.06 8.61 -46.58
N PRO A 198 9.48 7.43 -46.09
CA PRO A 198 9.88 7.21 -44.69
C PRO A 198 11.10 8.02 -44.24
N ALA A 199 11.83 8.65 -45.17
CA ALA A 199 13.02 9.46 -44.87
C ALA A 199 12.72 10.93 -44.46
N VAL A 200 11.44 11.36 -44.48
CA VAL A 200 11.07 12.79 -44.34
C VAL A 200 10.49 13.14 -42.96
N ILE A 201 10.23 12.16 -42.09
CA ILE A 201 9.64 12.41 -40.76
C ILE A 201 10.78 12.49 -39.73
N PRO A 202 11.20 13.70 -39.28
CA PRO A 202 12.14 13.79 -38.17
C PRO A 202 11.47 13.27 -36.88
N PRO A 203 12.23 12.62 -35.97
CA PRO A 203 11.69 12.23 -34.68
C PRO A 203 11.19 13.47 -33.94
N PRO A 204 10.11 13.37 -33.15
CA PRO A 204 9.64 14.50 -32.36
C PRO A 204 10.78 14.97 -31.46
N HIS A 205 11.14 16.26 -31.57
CA HIS A 205 11.98 16.90 -30.57
C HIS A 205 11.19 16.89 -29.26
N ILE A 206 11.48 15.92 -28.41
CA ILE A 206 11.13 15.99 -26.99
C ILE A 206 12.02 17.09 -26.43
N GLY A 207 11.49 18.31 -26.42
CA GLY A 207 12.12 19.43 -25.74
C GLY A 207 12.22 19.10 -24.26
N TYR A 208 13.44 18.87 -23.79
CA TYR A 208 13.73 18.90 -22.36
C TYR A 208 13.80 20.38 -21.96
N SER A 209 12.77 20.84 -21.27
CA SER A 209 12.75 22.08 -20.49
C SER A 209 12.11 21.79 -19.15
#